data_AF-A0A7C1NAL5-F1
#
_entry.id   AF-A0A7C1NAL5-F1
#
_cell.length_a   1.000
_cell.length_b   1.000
_cell.length_c   1.000
_cell.angle_alpha   90.00
_cell.angle_beta   90.00
_cell.angle_gamma   90.00
#
_symmetry.space_group_name_H-M   'P 1'
#
loop_
_entity.id
_entity.type
_entity.pdbx_description
1 polymer ?
#
loop_
_entity_poly.entity_id
_entity_poly.type
_entity_poly.pdbx_seq_one_letter_code
_entity_poly.pdbx_strand_id
1 'polypeptide(L)'
;MTEKNKKTDTEEKKIVETPKEIVKDIEKSGVAEEVAKKEEKLDEAVVKKEDKKEEKKKETKREEPKTRKVAFVNVKNIPISTKHSIAVCDFIKGKQIEDAIKDLGAVLKLRKAVPMKGEIPHRKGKGMMSGRFPKNASEKFVKILKSLSANANHGGIEEPVIFEAVANLGERPYGRFGSVRKKRTHLLIKARSKIKKNPEGAGGKI
;
A
#
# COMPACT_ATOMS: atom_id res chain seq x y z
N MET A 1 21.51 -15.97 52.31
CA MET A 1 22.75 -15.26 52.71
C MET A 1 23.64 -15.23 51.47
N THR A 2 24.19 -14.13 50.97
CA THR A 2 24.12 -12.70 51.34
C THR A 2 24.47 -11.87 50.11
N GLU A 3 24.08 -10.60 50.09
CA GLU A 3 24.39 -9.62 49.02
C GLU A 3 25.88 -9.23 48.98
N LYS A 4 26.22 -8.43 47.95
CA LYS A 4 27.41 -7.57 47.71
C LYS A 4 28.23 -7.97 46.46
N ASN A 5 28.74 -7.05 45.64
CA ASN A 5 28.60 -5.59 45.69
C ASN A 5 28.70 -4.96 44.29
N LYS A 6 27.89 -3.92 44.08
CA LYS A 6 28.07 -2.92 43.02
C LYS A 6 29.23 -2.01 43.45
N LYS A 7 30.07 -1.53 42.52
CA LYS A 7 30.94 -0.38 42.75
C LYS A 7 30.88 0.57 41.55
N THR A 8 30.79 1.84 41.87
CA THR A 8 30.72 3.01 40.99
C THR A 8 31.78 4.01 41.47
N ASP A 9 32.02 5.06 40.68
CA ASP A 9 32.62 6.35 41.10
C ASP A 9 34.14 6.31 41.42
N THR A 10 34.98 7.34 41.20
CA THR A 10 34.88 8.67 40.53
C THR A 10 36.31 9.23 40.29
N GLU A 11 36.48 10.21 39.38
CA GLU A 11 37.36 11.43 39.47
C GLU A 11 38.91 11.29 39.75
N GLU A 12 39.84 12.18 39.34
CA GLU A 12 39.80 13.50 38.72
C GLU A 12 41.15 13.95 38.02
N LYS A 13 41.03 14.71 36.91
CA LYS A 13 41.83 15.86 36.36
C LYS A 13 43.37 16.01 36.55
N LYS A 14 44.07 16.36 35.45
CA LYS A 14 44.76 17.68 35.13
C LYS A 14 45.45 17.66 33.74
N ILE A 15 45.18 18.59 32.79
CA ILE A 15 45.89 19.87 32.46
C ILE A 15 47.26 19.65 31.73
N VAL A 16 47.61 20.23 30.55
CA VAL A 16 46.89 21.07 29.53
C VAL A 16 47.70 21.23 28.19
N GLU A 17 47.22 22.06 27.23
CA GLU A 17 47.94 22.74 26.09
C GLU A 17 48.20 22.09 24.70
N THR A 18 48.16 22.93 23.65
CA THR A 18 48.34 22.62 22.21
C THR A 18 49.30 23.61 21.53
N PRO A 19 49.93 23.23 20.39
CA PRO A 19 50.27 24.25 19.39
C PRO A 19 50.09 23.84 17.92
N LYS A 20 49.35 24.68 17.17
CA LYS A 20 49.76 25.30 15.90
C LYS A 20 50.53 24.46 14.86
N GLU A 21 49.85 23.68 14.01
CA GLU A 21 50.43 23.34 12.68
C GLU A 21 49.46 23.06 11.52
N ILE A 22 48.14 22.99 11.74
CA ILE A 22 47.15 22.62 10.68
C ILE A 22 46.47 23.87 10.03
N VAL A 23 46.77 25.08 10.51
CA VAL A 23 46.11 26.34 10.08
C VAL A 23 46.90 27.10 9.01
N LYS A 24 47.55 26.40 8.06
CA LYS A 24 48.33 27.05 6.98
C LYS A 24 48.04 26.60 5.55
N ASP A 25 47.28 25.52 5.35
CA ASP A 25 47.05 24.94 4.01
C ASP A 25 45.65 25.19 3.42
N ILE A 26 44.80 26.01 4.09
CA ILE A 26 43.40 26.27 3.68
C ILE A 26 43.18 27.70 3.13
N GLU A 27 44.16 28.61 3.23
CA GLU A 27 43.95 30.05 2.97
C GLU A 27 44.49 30.61 1.64
N LYS A 28 44.90 29.77 0.65
CA LYS A 28 45.45 30.27 -0.63
C LYS A 28 44.95 29.57 -1.91
N SER A 29 43.68 29.78 -2.24
CA SER A 29 43.25 30.11 -3.62
C SER A 29 41.81 30.64 -3.62
N GLY A 30 41.57 31.79 -4.24
CA GLY A 30 40.33 32.56 -4.04
C GLY A 30 39.12 32.03 -4.83
N VAL A 31 38.07 31.61 -4.11
CA VAL A 31 36.73 31.32 -4.66
C VAL A 31 35.61 32.02 -3.85
N ALA A 32 35.95 32.70 -2.74
CA ALA A 32 35.00 33.25 -1.78
C ALA A 32 34.09 34.38 -2.31
N GLU A 33 34.52 35.13 -3.34
CA GLU A 33 33.76 36.27 -3.89
C GLU A 33 32.68 35.91 -4.93
N GLU A 34 32.74 34.71 -5.54
CA GLU A 34 31.71 34.27 -6.49
C GLU A 34 30.51 33.56 -5.84
N VAL A 35 30.65 33.11 -4.60
CA VAL A 35 29.58 32.40 -3.86
C VAL A 35 28.57 33.40 -3.28
N ALA A 36 29.03 34.48 -2.65
CA ALA A 36 28.16 35.50 -2.03
C ALA A 36 27.19 36.16 -3.04
N LYS A 37 27.64 36.46 -4.27
CA LYS A 37 26.78 37.06 -5.33
C LYS A 37 25.76 36.08 -5.95
N LYS A 38 25.79 34.79 -5.59
CA LYS A 38 24.80 33.79 -6.01
C LYS A 38 23.70 33.58 -4.97
N GLU A 39 23.97 33.83 -3.69
CA GLU A 39 23.00 33.62 -2.61
C GLU A 39 21.94 34.72 -2.61
N GLU A 40 22.32 36.01 -2.65
CA GLU A 40 21.36 37.14 -2.69
C GLU A 40 20.38 37.10 -3.88
N LYS A 41 20.75 36.45 -5.00
CA LYS A 41 19.86 36.29 -6.18
C LYS A 41 18.88 35.11 -6.07
N LEU A 42 19.07 34.21 -5.11
CA LEU A 42 18.13 33.12 -4.86
C LEU A 42 16.98 33.56 -3.96
N ASP A 43 17.24 34.46 -3.00
CA ASP A 43 16.27 34.83 -1.97
C ASP A 43 15.11 35.69 -2.50
N GLU A 44 15.38 36.70 -3.35
CA GLU A 44 14.30 37.46 -4.03
C GLU A 44 13.39 36.59 -4.92
N ALA A 45 13.92 35.47 -5.43
CA ALA A 45 13.21 34.55 -6.30
C ALA A 45 12.33 33.54 -5.54
N VAL A 46 12.52 33.41 -4.23
CA VAL A 46 11.70 32.58 -3.32
C VAL A 46 10.48 33.38 -2.85
N VAL A 47 10.66 34.60 -2.33
CA VAL A 47 9.56 35.43 -1.79
C VAL A 47 8.44 35.64 -2.81
N LYS A 48 8.77 36.04 -4.06
CA LYS A 48 7.78 36.25 -5.15
C LYS A 48 7.05 34.98 -5.61
N LYS A 49 7.44 33.78 -5.15
CA LYS A 49 6.79 32.50 -5.46
C LYS A 49 5.90 31.96 -4.34
N GLU A 50 6.01 32.48 -3.12
CA GLU A 50 5.21 31.99 -1.99
C GLU A 50 3.84 32.67 -1.93
N ASP A 51 3.77 34.00 -2.10
CA ASP A 51 2.49 34.74 -2.18
C ASP A 51 1.55 34.19 -3.26
N LYS A 52 2.08 33.99 -4.48
CA LYS A 52 1.31 33.41 -5.62
C LYS A 52 0.88 31.94 -5.41
N LYS A 53 1.39 31.26 -4.40
CA LYS A 53 1.12 29.85 -4.08
C LYS A 53 0.14 29.71 -2.92
N GLU A 54 -0.02 30.74 -2.09
CA GLU A 54 -1.05 30.81 -1.05
C GLU A 54 -2.40 31.28 -1.61
N GLU A 55 -2.43 32.34 -2.42
CA GLU A 55 -3.69 32.86 -2.99
C GLU A 55 -4.41 31.82 -3.86
N LYS A 56 -3.66 31.08 -4.70
CA LYS A 56 -4.24 30.02 -5.55
C LYS A 56 -4.73 28.77 -4.82
N LYS A 57 -4.51 28.65 -3.50
CA LYS A 57 -5.06 27.55 -2.69
C LYS A 57 -6.44 27.83 -2.09
N LYS A 58 -6.94 29.07 -2.12
CA LYS A 58 -8.10 29.47 -1.30
C LYS A 58 -9.48 29.17 -1.91
N GLU A 59 -9.60 29.01 -3.23
CA GLU A 59 -10.92 28.83 -3.88
C GLU A 59 -10.99 27.67 -4.88
N THR A 60 -10.76 26.45 -4.40
CA THR A 60 -11.57 25.32 -4.88
C THR A 60 -12.52 24.91 -3.77
N LYS A 61 -13.80 25.28 -3.92
CA LYS A 61 -14.87 24.85 -3.01
C LYS A 61 -14.78 23.33 -2.83
N ARG A 62 -14.44 22.88 -1.62
CA ARG A 62 -14.59 21.47 -1.24
C ARG A 62 -16.09 21.19 -1.23
N GLU A 63 -16.61 20.67 -2.33
CA GLU A 63 -17.92 20.02 -2.31
C GLU A 63 -17.90 19.01 -1.16
N GLU A 64 -18.90 19.08 -0.28
CA GLU A 64 -19.06 18.09 0.79
C GLU A 64 -19.06 16.69 0.16
N PRO A 65 -18.28 15.73 0.71
CA PRO A 65 -18.08 14.45 0.05
C PRO A 65 -19.40 13.68 0.03
N LYS A 66 -20.08 13.71 -1.13
CA LYS A 66 -21.31 12.96 -1.42
C LYS A 66 -21.11 11.51 -0.99
N THR A 67 -21.70 11.11 0.14
CA THR A 67 -21.44 9.84 0.81
C THR A 67 -21.88 8.67 -0.08
N ARG A 68 -20.91 7.96 -0.66
CA ARG A 68 -21.20 6.85 -1.56
C ARG A 68 -21.38 5.58 -0.75
N LYS A 69 -22.60 5.05 -0.72
CA LYS A 69 -22.95 3.79 -0.02
C LYS A 69 -22.14 2.56 -0.47
N VAL A 70 -21.50 2.63 -1.65
CA VAL A 70 -20.70 1.55 -2.25
C VAL A 70 -19.41 2.14 -2.84
N ALA A 71 -18.27 1.57 -2.46
CA ALA A 71 -16.99 1.78 -3.12
C ALA A 71 -16.79 0.69 -4.17
N PHE A 72 -16.26 1.06 -5.34
CA PHE A 72 -15.94 0.11 -6.39
C PHE A 72 -14.61 0.45 -7.05
N VAL A 73 -14.00 -0.58 -7.64
CA VAL A 73 -12.86 -0.47 -8.55
C VAL A 73 -13.12 -1.38 -9.74
N ASN A 74 -13.03 -0.82 -10.94
CA ASN A 74 -13.13 -1.52 -12.21
C ASN A 74 -11.81 -1.35 -12.97
N VAL A 75 -11.13 -2.44 -13.29
CA VAL A 75 -9.82 -2.43 -13.96
C VAL A 75 -9.88 -3.31 -15.20
N LYS A 76 -9.47 -2.79 -16.34
CA LYS A 76 -9.49 -3.50 -17.62
C LYS A 76 -8.10 -4.00 -18.02
N ASN A 77 -8.05 -5.07 -18.81
CA ASN A 77 -6.85 -5.59 -19.48
C ASN A 77 -5.63 -5.80 -18.57
N ILE A 78 -5.82 -6.31 -17.35
CA ILE A 78 -4.72 -6.63 -16.43
C ILE A 78 -3.98 -7.89 -16.94
N PRO A 79 -2.64 -7.92 -16.99
CA PRO A 79 -1.86 -9.08 -17.45
C PRO A 79 -1.78 -10.21 -16.42
N ILE A 80 -2.93 -10.81 -16.09
CA ILE A 80 -3.07 -11.97 -15.19
C ILE A 80 -3.95 -13.06 -15.82
N SER A 81 -4.00 -14.23 -15.19
CA SER A 81 -4.75 -15.39 -15.68
C SER A 81 -6.17 -15.40 -15.10
N THR A 82 -7.21 -15.50 -15.93
CA THR A 82 -8.62 -15.51 -15.49
C THR A 82 -8.90 -16.60 -14.47
N LYS A 83 -8.46 -17.84 -14.70
CA LYS A 83 -8.62 -18.97 -13.76
C LYS A 83 -7.97 -18.71 -12.38
N HIS A 84 -6.88 -17.93 -12.33
CA HIS A 84 -6.26 -17.56 -11.05
C HIS A 84 -7.03 -16.40 -10.39
N SER A 85 -7.51 -15.47 -11.20
CA SER A 85 -8.25 -14.29 -10.74
C SER A 85 -9.60 -14.67 -10.13
N ILE A 86 -10.33 -15.61 -10.74
CA ILE A 86 -11.61 -16.14 -10.21
C ILE A 86 -11.39 -16.73 -8.81
N ALA A 87 -10.41 -17.63 -8.65
CA ALA A 87 -10.10 -18.21 -7.35
C ALA A 87 -9.65 -17.19 -6.30
N VAL A 88 -8.94 -16.13 -6.71
CA VAL A 88 -8.59 -15.02 -5.82
C VAL A 88 -9.82 -14.19 -5.45
N CYS A 89 -10.75 -13.92 -6.38
CA CYS A 89 -12.03 -13.26 -6.11
C CYS A 89 -12.86 -14.05 -5.08
N ASP A 90 -13.03 -15.36 -5.28
CA ASP A 90 -13.74 -16.23 -4.32
C ASP A 90 -13.08 -16.21 -2.94
N PHE A 91 -11.73 -16.18 -2.89
CA PHE A 91 -10.96 -16.17 -1.66
C PHE A 91 -11.00 -14.83 -0.90
N ILE A 92 -11.24 -13.69 -1.55
CA ILE A 92 -11.37 -12.37 -0.89
C ILE A 92 -12.83 -11.97 -0.60
N LYS A 93 -13.80 -12.59 -1.27
CA LYS A 93 -15.23 -12.30 -1.09
C LYS A 93 -15.66 -12.57 0.36
N GLY A 94 -16.42 -11.64 0.93
CA GLY A 94 -16.89 -11.68 2.31
C GLY A 94 -15.90 -11.19 3.37
N LYS A 95 -14.66 -10.84 3.00
CA LYS A 95 -13.65 -10.30 3.94
C LYS A 95 -13.67 -8.77 3.97
N GLN A 96 -13.17 -8.19 5.06
CA GLN A 96 -12.77 -6.79 5.09
C GLN A 96 -11.57 -6.55 4.17
N ILE A 97 -11.44 -5.35 3.61
CA ILE A 97 -10.38 -5.03 2.64
C ILE A 97 -8.99 -5.25 3.24
N GLU A 98 -8.77 -4.86 4.50
CA GLU A 98 -7.48 -5.04 5.19
C GLU A 98 -7.09 -6.50 5.32
N ASP A 99 -8.02 -7.36 5.76
CA ASP A 99 -7.75 -8.78 5.94
C ASP A 99 -7.51 -9.48 4.61
N ALA A 100 -8.21 -9.05 3.54
CA ALA A 100 -7.91 -9.52 2.19
C ALA A 100 -6.48 -9.12 1.74
N ILE A 101 -6.00 -7.92 2.09
CA ILE A 101 -4.62 -7.50 1.83
C ILE A 101 -3.61 -8.33 2.65
N LYS A 102 -3.86 -8.52 3.96
CA LYS A 102 -3.02 -9.35 4.87
C LYS A 102 -2.92 -10.79 4.34
N ASP A 103 -4.05 -11.39 3.97
CA ASP A 103 -4.14 -12.74 3.43
C ASP A 103 -3.39 -12.90 2.10
N LEU A 104 -3.56 -11.96 1.15
CA LEU A 104 -2.82 -12.02 -0.12
C LEU A 104 -1.31 -11.80 0.09
N GLY A 105 -0.91 -11.03 1.10
CA GLY A 105 0.48 -10.96 1.58
C GLY A 105 1.00 -12.31 2.07
N ALA A 106 0.19 -13.09 2.78
CA ALA A 106 0.54 -14.46 3.19
C ALA A 106 0.60 -15.45 2.00
N VAL A 107 -0.24 -15.28 0.97
CA VAL A 107 -0.17 -16.05 -0.29
C VAL A 107 1.14 -15.77 -1.04
N LEU A 108 1.57 -14.50 -1.12
CA LEU A 108 2.85 -14.12 -1.74
C LEU A 108 4.05 -14.74 -1.01
N LYS A 109 3.99 -14.79 0.33
CA LYS A 109 4.97 -15.47 1.20
C LYS A 109 4.83 -17.00 1.23
N LEU A 110 3.98 -17.60 0.38
CA LEU A 110 3.70 -19.04 0.30
C LEU A 110 3.17 -19.69 1.60
N ARG A 111 2.68 -18.88 2.56
CA ARG A 111 2.18 -19.36 3.86
C ARG A 111 0.72 -19.80 3.81
N LYS A 112 -0.10 -19.19 2.94
CA LYS A 112 -1.53 -19.46 2.81
C LYS A 112 -1.85 -19.84 1.36
N ALA A 113 -2.39 -21.03 1.13
CA ALA A 113 -2.79 -21.47 -0.21
C ALA A 113 -4.14 -20.84 -0.61
N VAL A 114 -4.33 -20.56 -1.89
CA VAL A 114 -5.63 -20.17 -2.45
C VAL A 114 -6.35 -21.43 -2.92
N PRO A 115 -7.62 -21.67 -2.50
CA PRO A 115 -8.41 -22.80 -3.00
C PRO A 115 -8.64 -22.66 -4.49
N MET A 116 -8.42 -23.73 -5.25
CA MET A 116 -8.60 -23.71 -6.70
C MET A 116 -9.14 -25.04 -7.21
N LYS A 117 -10.18 -24.99 -8.05
CA LYS A 117 -10.81 -26.19 -8.63
C LYS A 117 -10.09 -26.68 -9.90
N GLY A 118 -10.14 -28.00 -10.10
CA GLY A 118 -9.54 -28.73 -11.24
C GLY A 118 -8.19 -29.39 -10.90
N GLU A 119 -7.48 -29.82 -11.94
CA GLU A 119 -6.16 -30.48 -11.91
C GLU A 119 -5.06 -29.61 -11.28
N ILE A 120 -5.01 -29.60 -9.96
CA ILE A 120 -4.11 -28.74 -9.17
C ILE A 120 -3.62 -29.58 -7.98
N PRO A 121 -2.31 -29.51 -7.63
CA PRO A 121 -1.78 -30.28 -6.52
C PRO A 121 -2.56 -30.10 -5.22
N HIS A 122 -2.74 -31.21 -4.50
CA HIS A 122 -3.31 -31.20 -3.17
C HIS A 122 -2.49 -30.33 -2.22
N ARG A 123 -3.17 -29.59 -1.34
CA ARG A 123 -2.54 -28.69 -0.37
C ARG A 123 -3.24 -28.78 0.97
N LYS A 124 -2.46 -28.81 2.05
CA LYS A 124 -2.98 -28.78 3.43
C LYS A 124 -3.63 -27.41 3.70
N GLY A 125 -4.91 -27.42 4.11
CA GLY A 125 -5.67 -26.21 4.44
C GLY A 125 -7.09 -26.55 4.89
N LYS A 126 -7.68 -25.70 5.75
CA LYS A 126 -9.04 -25.92 6.28
C LYS A 126 -10.07 -25.89 5.14
N GLY A 127 -10.76 -27.01 4.92
CA GLY A 127 -11.81 -27.14 3.90
C GLY A 127 -11.32 -27.13 2.45
N MET A 128 -10.06 -27.51 2.19
CA MET A 128 -9.44 -27.41 0.86
C MET A 128 -8.79 -28.72 0.43
N MET A 129 -9.29 -29.32 -0.65
CA MET A 129 -8.68 -30.51 -1.26
C MET A 129 -7.47 -30.16 -2.13
N SER A 130 -7.54 -29.08 -2.91
CA SER A 130 -6.49 -28.64 -3.84
C SER A 130 -6.35 -27.11 -3.88
N GLY A 131 -5.14 -26.64 -4.15
CA GLY A 131 -4.84 -25.21 -4.09
C GLY A 131 -3.47 -24.83 -4.65
N ARG A 132 -3.28 -23.54 -4.92
CA ARG A 132 -2.02 -23.00 -5.47
C ARG A 132 -1.72 -21.63 -4.87
N PHE A 133 -0.52 -21.11 -5.15
CA PHE A 133 -0.08 -19.79 -4.73
C PHE A 133 0.09 -18.89 -5.97
N PRO A 134 -0.98 -18.18 -6.42
CA PRO A 134 -0.96 -17.43 -7.67
C PRO A 134 -0.23 -16.08 -7.53
N LYS A 135 1.10 -16.11 -7.32
CA LYS A 135 1.96 -14.93 -7.05
C LYS A 135 1.61 -13.69 -7.88
N ASN A 136 1.63 -13.79 -9.21
CA ASN A 136 1.36 -12.67 -10.12
C ASN A 136 -0.06 -12.11 -10.00
N ALA A 137 -1.05 -12.92 -9.63
CA ALA A 137 -2.40 -12.43 -9.38
C ALA A 137 -2.45 -11.71 -8.02
N SER A 138 -1.98 -12.35 -6.95
CA SER A 138 -1.97 -11.77 -5.60
C SER A 138 -1.29 -10.41 -5.54
N GLU A 139 -0.15 -10.22 -6.22
CA GLU A 139 0.56 -8.93 -6.28
C GLU A 139 -0.28 -7.81 -6.93
N LYS A 140 -0.98 -8.11 -8.04
CA LYS A 140 -1.87 -7.15 -8.70
C LYS A 140 -3.13 -6.88 -7.86
N PHE A 141 -3.72 -7.91 -7.26
CA PHE A 141 -4.89 -7.77 -6.38
C PHE A 141 -4.58 -6.92 -5.15
N VAL A 142 -3.40 -7.05 -4.52
CA VAL A 142 -3.00 -6.17 -3.40
C VAL A 142 -2.98 -4.69 -3.81
N LYS A 143 -2.47 -4.38 -5.01
CA LYS A 143 -2.46 -3.00 -5.55
C LYS A 143 -3.88 -2.48 -5.79
N ILE A 144 -4.77 -3.32 -6.31
CA ILE A 144 -6.18 -2.99 -6.58
C ILE A 144 -6.97 -2.80 -5.27
N LEU A 145 -6.76 -3.64 -4.26
CA LEU A 145 -7.42 -3.52 -2.95
C LEU A 145 -6.98 -2.28 -2.18
N LYS A 146 -5.71 -1.85 -2.31
CA LYS A 146 -5.26 -0.55 -1.78
C LYS A 146 -6.02 0.63 -2.43
N SER A 147 -6.23 0.58 -3.75
CA SER A 147 -7.08 1.57 -4.43
C SER A 147 -8.55 1.50 -3.99
N LEU A 148 -9.09 0.30 -3.75
CA LEU A 148 -10.45 0.13 -3.23
C LEU A 148 -10.60 0.69 -1.80
N SER A 149 -9.57 0.53 -0.95
CA SER A 149 -9.51 1.17 0.38
C SER A 149 -9.48 2.69 0.28
N ALA A 150 -8.65 3.27 -0.60
CA ALA A 150 -8.66 4.72 -0.83
C ALA A 150 -10.04 5.22 -1.31
N ASN A 151 -10.70 4.49 -2.20
CA ASN A 151 -12.07 4.80 -2.66
C ASN A 151 -13.12 4.66 -1.55
N ALA A 152 -12.96 3.70 -0.63
CA ALA A 152 -13.84 3.53 0.53
C ALA A 152 -13.67 4.67 1.54
N ASN A 153 -12.43 5.07 1.84
CA ASN A 153 -12.11 6.20 2.72
C ASN A 153 -12.68 7.51 2.15
N HIS A 154 -12.50 7.78 0.85
CA HIS A 154 -13.11 8.92 0.17
C HIS A 154 -14.66 8.83 0.15
N GLY A 155 -15.22 7.62 0.12
CA GLY A 155 -16.67 7.40 0.19
C GLY A 155 -17.28 7.58 1.58
N GLY A 156 -16.46 7.70 2.64
CA GLY A 156 -16.91 7.69 4.03
C GLY A 156 -17.40 6.31 4.50
N ILE A 157 -16.89 5.22 3.93
CA ILE A 157 -17.35 3.85 4.24
C ILE A 157 -16.53 3.25 5.38
N GLU A 158 -17.12 3.19 6.56
CA GLU A 158 -16.59 2.45 7.72
C GLU A 158 -16.67 0.93 7.52
N GLU A 159 -15.69 0.20 8.07
CA GLU A 159 -15.53 -1.26 7.96
C GLU A 159 -15.90 -1.84 6.57
N PRO A 160 -15.20 -1.46 5.48
CA PRO A 160 -15.59 -1.88 4.14
C PRO A 160 -15.37 -3.39 3.93
N VAL A 161 -16.47 -4.10 3.67
CA VAL A 161 -16.51 -5.53 3.37
C VAL A 161 -16.71 -5.74 1.86
N ILE A 162 -15.88 -6.59 1.27
CA ILE A 162 -15.97 -6.96 -0.15
C ILE A 162 -17.16 -7.90 -0.35
N PHE A 163 -18.24 -7.43 -0.98
CA PHE A 163 -19.43 -8.25 -1.22
C PHE A 163 -19.44 -8.88 -2.63
N GLU A 164 -18.85 -8.20 -3.60
CA GLU A 164 -18.80 -8.63 -5.00
C GLU A 164 -17.37 -8.50 -5.52
N ALA A 165 -16.84 -9.59 -6.06
CA ALA A 165 -15.55 -9.66 -6.73
C ALA A 165 -15.71 -10.56 -7.95
N VAL A 166 -15.54 -10.01 -9.14
CA VAL A 166 -15.80 -10.68 -10.43
C VAL A 166 -14.57 -10.53 -11.32
N ALA A 167 -14.18 -11.63 -11.96
CA ALA A 167 -13.04 -11.68 -12.87
C ALA A 167 -13.45 -12.22 -14.25
N ASN A 168 -13.53 -11.31 -15.22
CA ASN A 168 -13.94 -11.61 -16.59
C ASN A 168 -12.72 -11.78 -17.49
N LEU A 169 -12.89 -12.52 -18.59
CA LEU A 169 -11.89 -12.63 -19.64
C LEU A 169 -11.68 -11.25 -20.29
N GLY A 170 -10.42 -10.84 -20.46
CA GLY A 170 -10.08 -9.59 -21.15
C GLY A 170 -9.66 -9.80 -22.60
N GLU A 171 -9.36 -8.71 -23.30
CA GLU A 171 -8.81 -8.74 -24.66
C GLU A 171 -7.47 -9.49 -24.65
N ARG A 172 -7.37 -10.61 -25.38
CA ARG A 172 -6.16 -11.46 -25.37
C ARG A 172 -5.35 -11.29 -26.66
N PRO A 173 -4.52 -10.25 -26.79
CA PRO A 173 -3.72 -10.04 -27.99
C PRO A 173 -2.74 -11.19 -28.20
N TYR A 174 -2.50 -11.48 -29.47
CA TYR A 174 -1.50 -12.46 -29.88
C TYR A 174 -0.07 -11.98 -29.56
N GLY A 175 0.84 -12.94 -29.40
CA GLY A 175 2.28 -12.72 -29.45
C GLY A 175 2.79 -12.56 -30.88
N ARG A 176 4.11 -12.40 -31.01
CA ARG A 176 4.80 -12.44 -32.31
C ARG A 176 4.44 -13.75 -33.03
N PHE A 177 4.15 -13.68 -34.33
CA PHE A 177 3.76 -14.82 -35.17
C PHE A 177 2.49 -15.60 -34.73
N GLY A 178 1.63 -15.03 -33.89
CA GLY A 178 0.29 -15.59 -33.62
C GLY A 178 0.22 -16.80 -32.68
N SER A 179 1.32 -17.51 -32.43
CA SER A 179 1.32 -18.83 -31.76
C SER A 179 0.81 -18.82 -30.31
N VAL A 180 0.86 -17.68 -29.61
CA VAL A 180 0.47 -17.58 -28.19
C VAL A 180 -0.47 -16.39 -27.97
N ARG A 181 -1.67 -16.63 -27.42
CA ARG A 181 -2.57 -15.57 -26.91
C ARG A 181 -2.18 -15.16 -25.50
N LYS A 182 -1.72 -13.92 -25.31
CA LYS A 182 -1.40 -13.34 -23.99
C LYS A 182 -2.62 -13.43 -23.06
N LYS A 183 -2.39 -13.48 -21.74
CA LYS A 183 -3.48 -13.54 -20.75
C LYS A 183 -3.82 -12.13 -20.29
N ARG A 184 -5.11 -11.79 -20.30
CA ARG A 184 -5.65 -10.51 -19.84
C ARG A 184 -7.01 -10.76 -19.16
N THR A 185 -7.33 -9.96 -18.16
CA THR A 185 -8.60 -10.01 -17.41
C THR A 185 -9.15 -8.61 -17.17
N HIS A 186 -10.47 -8.49 -17.13
CA HIS A 186 -11.15 -7.37 -16.49
C HIS A 186 -11.55 -7.78 -15.06
N LEU A 187 -11.39 -6.89 -14.08
CA LEU A 187 -11.78 -7.11 -12.69
C LEU A 187 -12.78 -6.04 -12.25
N LEU A 188 -13.85 -6.47 -11.59
CA LEU A 188 -14.79 -5.61 -10.88
C LEU A 188 -14.82 -6.04 -9.42
N ILE A 189 -14.48 -5.14 -8.51
CA ILE A 189 -14.55 -5.37 -7.06
C ILE A 189 -15.37 -4.26 -6.43
N LYS A 190 -16.36 -4.62 -5.61
CA LYS A 190 -17.23 -3.69 -4.88
C LYS A 190 -17.20 -4.01 -3.39
N ALA A 191 -17.12 -2.95 -2.58
CA ALA A 191 -17.20 -3.00 -1.13
C ALA A 191 -18.33 -2.09 -0.63
N ARG A 192 -18.93 -2.49 0.49
CA ARG A 192 -19.97 -1.73 1.21
C ARG A 192 -19.68 -1.82 2.71
N SER A 193 -20.29 -0.95 3.49
CA SER A 193 -20.24 -1.07 4.95
C SER A 193 -20.85 -2.40 5.41
N LYS A 194 -20.34 -2.91 6.54
CA LYS A 194 -20.83 -4.14 7.16
C LYS A 194 -22.26 -3.93 7.66
N ILE A 195 -23.19 -4.76 7.19
CA ILE A 195 -24.57 -4.75 7.70
C ILE A 195 -24.54 -5.28 9.15
N LYS A 196 -24.81 -4.40 10.11
CA LYS A 196 -25.08 -4.81 11.50
C LYS A 196 -26.37 -5.64 11.49
N LYS A 197 -26.29 -6.93 11.83
CA LYS A 197 -27.48 -7.75 12.11
C LYS A 197 -27.94 -7.45 13.52
N ASN A 198 -29.10 -6.83 13.71
CA ASN A 198 -29.74 -6.82 15.03
C ASN A 198 -30.09 -8.26 15.42
N PRO A 199 -29.72 -8.73 16.63
CA PRO A 199 -29.97 -10.11 17.06
C PRO A 199 -31.44 -10.40 17.40
N GLU A 200 -32.27 -9.36 17.52
CA GLU A 200 -33.63 -9.42 18.09
C GLU A 200 -34.65 -10.21 17.25
N GLY A 201 -34.39 -10.43 15.95
CA GLY A 201 -35.33 -11.09 15.03
C GLY A 201 -35.29 -12.62 14.99
N ALA A 202 -34.41 -13.29 15.76
CA ALA A 202 -34.17 -14.73 15.64
C ALA A 202 -34.94 -15.62 16.65
N GLY A 203 -35.80 -15.03 17.49
CA GLY A 203 -36.54 -15.73 18.55
C GLY A 203 -37.96 -16.18 18.19
N GLY A 204 -38.48 -15.84 17.02
CA GLY A 204 -39.83 -16.22 16.59
C GLY A 204 -39.88 -17.61 15.96
N LYS A 205 -40.06 -18.65 16.77
CA LYS A 205 -40.53 -19.97 16.32
C LYS A 205 -41.86 -20.31 16.98
N ILE A 206 -42.81 -20.68 16.13
CA ILE A 206 -44.02 -21.44 16.47
C ILE A 206 -43.62 -22.92 16.54
#